data_AF-A0A7S0IP69-F1
#
_entry.id   AF-A0A7S0IP69-F1
#
_cell.length_a   1.000
_cell.length_b   1.000
_cell.length_c   1.000
_cell.angle_alpha   90.00
_cell.angle_beta   90.00
_cell.angle_gamma   90.00
#
_symmetry.space_group_name_H-M   'P 1'
#
loop_
_entity.id
_entity.type
_entity.pdbx_description
1 polymer ?
#
loop_
_entity_poly.entity_id
_entity_poly.type
_entity_poly.pdbx_seq_one_letter_code
_entity_poly.pdbx_strand_id
1 'polypeptide(L)'
;PALTGYAKQMGSLLALPSAEEVPAFMRCDGHYVPDPPDQEGGVAAWFGYVRCDGHGTCTLKKSDEHIDSAPGAWEVIGPSTVRIRLNPRPGLPLTILMHESEADDTVVMRAETWSSARSADEPACFYSFVPEDDGHGH
;
A
#
# COMPACT_ATOMS: atom_id res chain seq x y z
N PRO A 1 -40.18 31.02 15.67
CA PRO A 1 -40.08 30.54 14.26
C PRO A 1 -39.09 31.37 13.44
N ALA A 2 -37.89 30.83 13.21
CA ALA A 2 -37.05 31.05 12.03
C ALA A 2 -35.96 29.98 12.08
N LEU A 3 -36.05 29.02 11.17
CA LEU A 3 -35.06 27.98 10.93
C LEU A 3 -33.89 28.60 10.16
N THR A 4 -32.69 28.54 10.71
CA THR A 4 -31.43 28.72 9.98
C THR A 4 -30.50 27.70 10.64
N GLY A 5 -30.27 26.53 10.07
CA GLY A 5 -29.82 26.29 8.70
C GLY A 5 -28.49 25.55 8.88
N TYR A 6 -28.55 24.23 8.89
CA TYR A 6 -27.41 23.32 8.85
C TYR A 6 -26.50 23.67 7.67
N ALA A 7 -25.19 23.80 7.91
CA ALA A 7 -24.11 23.26 7.06
C ALA A 7 -22.77 23.90 7.44
N LYS A 8 -21.99 23.22 8.28
CA LYS A 8 -20.53 23.32 8.25
C LYS A 8 -19.91 21.93 8.41
N GLN A 9 -20.37 21.03 7.55
CA GLN A 9 -19.60 19.87 7.12
C GLN A 9 -19.30 20.15 5.66
N MET A 10 -18.02 20.14 5.28
CA MET A 10 -17.46 19.90 3.94
C MET A 10 -16.07 20.54 3.85
N GLY A 11 -15.07 19.72 3.56
CA GLY A 11 -13.73 20.17 3.22
C GLY A 11 -12.67 19.88 4.27
N SER A 12 -12.57 18.64 4.76
CA SER A 12 -11.24 18.13 5.09
C SER A 12 -10.50 18.03 3.75
N LEU A 13 -9.88 19.14 3.34
CA LEU A 13 -8.79 19.11 2.37
C LEU A 13 -7.77 18.17 2.99
N LEU A 14 -7.71 16.94 2.49
CA LEU A 14 -6.61 16.03 2.77
C LEU A 14 -5.37 16.81 2.34
N ALA A 15 -4.67 17.38 3.32
CA ALA A 15 -3.39 17.99 3.10
C ALA A 15 -2.53 16.88 2.53
N LEU A 16 -2.22 16.98 1.23
CA LEU A 16 -1.29 16.05 0.61
C LEU A 16 0.00 16.15 1.42
N PRO A 17 0.55 15.04 1.91
CA PRO A 17 1.84 15.08 2.59
C PRO A 17 2.84 15.77 1.67
N SER A 18 3.62 16.69 2.21
CA SER A 18 4.73 17.28 1.47
C SER A 18 5.68 16.17 1.02
N ALA A 19 6.37 16.34 -0.10
CA ALA A 19 7.24 15.28 -0.65
C ALA A 19 8.33 14.82 0.34
N GLU A 20 8.69 15.66 1.32
CA GLU A 20 9.60 15.31 2.41
C GLU A 20 8.98 14.35 3.44
N GLU A 21 7.65 14.36 3.58
CA GLU A 21 6.89 13.48 4.47
C GLU A 21 6.58 12.12 3.84
N VAL A 22 6.79 11.96 2.53
CA VAL A 22 6.58 10.69 1.82
C VAL A 22 7.85 9.84 1.91
N PRO A 23 7.77 8.57 2.35
CA PRO A 23 8.91 7.65 2.38
C PRO A 23 9.59 7.51 1.02
N ALA A 24 10.91 7.29 0.99
CA ALA A 24 11.67 7.33 -0.26
C ALA A 24 11.18 6.30 -1.28
N PHE A 25 10.82 5.09 -0.83
CA PHE A 25 10.23 4.05 -1.67
C PHE A 25 8.92 4.44 -2.39
N MET A 26 8.21 5.47 -1.91
CA MET A 26 6.94 5.94 -2.49
C MET A 26 7.09 7.19 -3.36
N ARG A 27 8.32 7.71 -3.53
CA ARG A 27 8.57 8.95 -4.29
C ARG A 27 8.65 8.74 -5.79
N CYS A 28 8.83 7.50 -6.23
CA CYS A 28 8.89 7.13 -7.65
C CYS A 28 7.65 6.30 -8.01
N ASP A 29 7.15 6.52 -9.22
CA ASP A 29 6.12 5.66 -9.79
C ASP A 29 6.71 4.28 -10.08
N GLY A 30 5.95 3.24 -9.78
CA GLY A 30 6.46 1.87 -9.79
C GLY A 30 5.47 0.89 -9.22
N HIS A 31 5.94 -0.34 -9.09
CA HIS A 31 5.19 -1.42 -8.48
C HIS A 31 6.10 -2.30 -7.63
N TYR A 32 5.50 -3.12 -6.78
CA TYR A 32 6.20 -4.01 -5.87
C TYR A 32 5.88 -5.45 -6.24
N VAL A 33 6.92 -6.27 -6.37
CA VAL A 33 6.82 -7.72 -6.68
C VAL A 33 7.49 -8.55 -5.58
N PRO A 34 6.97 -9.75 -5.24
CA PRO A 34 7.56 -10.57 -4.18
C PRO A 34 9.02 -10.93 -4.50
N ASP A 35 9.89 -10.79 -3.50
CA ASP A 35 11.29 -11.22 -3.57
C ASP A 35 11.69 -11.98 -2.29
N PRO A 36 11.94 -13.30 -2.35
CA PRO A 36 11.93 -14.14 -3.55
C PRO A 36 10.51 -14.31 -4.14
N PRO A 37 10.40 -14.62 -5.46
CA PRO A 37 9.12 -14.73 -6.15
C PRO A 37 8.22 -15.86 -5.61
N ASP A 38 8.82 -16.94 -5.12
CA ASP A 38 8.11 -18.14 -4.64
C ASP A 38 7.77 -18.06 -3.13
N GLN A 39 7.34 -16.90 -2.66
CA GLN A 39 6.92 -16.72 -1.27
C GLN A 39 5.57 -17.40 -1.01
N GLU A 40 5.63 -18.62 -0.48
CA GLU A 40 4.45 -19.37 -0.05
C GLU A 40 4.00 -18.94 1.35
N GLY A 41 3.01 -18.05 1.41
CA GLY A 41 2.30 -17.72 2.64
C GLY A 41 1.96 -16.25 2.80
N GLY A 42 1.19 -15.94 3.85
CA GLY A 42 0.83 -14.57 4.20
C GLY A 42 0.07 -13.85 3.08
N VAL A 43 0.40 -12.58 2.89
CA VAL A 43 -0.23 -11.70 1.90
C VAL A 43 0.29 -12.00 0.49
N ALA A 44 1.54 -12.43 0.33
CA ALA A 44 2.15 -12.74 -0.98
C ALA A 44 1.43 -13.86 -1.73
N ALA A 45 0.88 -14.86 -1.02
CA ALA A 45 0.08 -15.93 -1.61
C ALA A 45 -1.19 -15.42 -2.34
N TRP A 46 -1.70 -14.26 -1.92
CA TRP A 46 -2.89 -13.63 -2.48
C TRP A 46 -2.57 -12.47 -3.40
N PHE A 47 -1.42 -11.80 -3.18
CA PHE A 47 -1.06 -10.57 -3.87
C PHE A 47 0.43 -10.59 -4.26
N GLY A 48 0.73 -10.89 -5.52
CA GLY A 48 2.08 -10.86 -6.08
C GLY A 48 2.41 -9.56 -6.83
N TYR A 49 1.54 -8.55 -6.74
CA TYR A 49 1.75 -7.24 -7.35
C TYR A 49 1.05 -6.17 -6.54
N VAL A 50 1.75 -5.08 -6.21
CA VAL A 50 1.20 -3.89 -5.55
C VAL A 50 1.62 -2.65 -6.32
N ARG A 51 0.66 -1.77 -6.64
CA ARG A 51 0.93 -0.43 -7.19
C ARG A 51 0.30 0.61 -6.29
N CYS A 52 1.05 1.64 -5.92
CA CYS A 52 0.54 2.78 -5.16
C CYS A 52 0.57 4.01 -6.05
N ASP A 53 -0.58 4.64 -6.27
CA ASP A 53 -0.69 5.85 -7.08
C ASP A 53 -0.58 7.09 -6.18
N GLY A 54 0.02 8.17 -6.70
CA GLY A 54 0.30 9.41 -5.96
C GLY A 54 -0.91 10.17 -5.37
N HIS A 55 -2.13 9.68 -5.58
CA HIS A 55 -3.38 10.27 -5.06
C HIS A 55 -4.00 9.45 -3.91
N GLY A 56 -3.23 8.56 -3.27
CA GLY A 56 -3.65 7.82 -2.08
C GLY A 56 -4.41 6.52 -2.37
N THR A 57 -4.46 6.08 -3.63
CA THR A 57 -5.04 4.80 -4.04
C THR A 57 -3.96 3.78 -4.29
N CYS A 58 -4.30 2.50 -4.11
CA CYS A 58 -3.43 1.42 -4.53
C CYS A 58 -4.24 0.29 -5.17
N THR A 59 -3.55 -0.47 -6.00
CA THR A 59 -4.08 -1.65 -6.68
C THR A 59 -3.23 -2.84 -6.32
N LEU A 60 -3.87 -3.92 -5.87
CA LEU A 60 -3.20 -5.20 -5.63
C LEU A 60 -3.73 -6.28 -6.55
N LYS A 61 -2.84 -7.11 -7.06
CA LYS A 61 -3.15 -8.23 -7.93
C LYS A 61 -2.34 -9.46 -7.53
N LYS A 62 -2.79 -10.65 -7.96
CA LYS A 62 -2.03 -11.89 -7.79
C LYS A 62 -0.72 -11.88 -8.59
N SER A 63 -0.73 -11.26 -9.76
CA SER A 63 0.41 -10.97 -10.63
C SER A 63 0.05 -9.77 -11.50
N ASP A 64 1.01 -9.17 -12.19
CA ASP A 64 0.73 -8.01 -13.06
C ASP A 64 -0.34 -8.33 -14.14
N GLU A 65 -0.24 -9.51 -14.75
CA GLU A 65 -1.16 -10.04 -15.77
C GLU A 65 -2.53 -10.47 -15.22
N HIS A 66 -2.73 -10.50 -13.89
CA HIS A 66 -3.99 -10.95 -13.32
C HIS A 66 -5.09 -9.92 -13.54
N ILE A 67 -6.23 -10.37 -14.10
CA ILE A 67 -7.37 -9.51 -14.44
C ILE A 67 -8.04 -8.96 -13.18
N ASP A 68 -8.17 -9.81 -12.16
CA ASP A 68 -8.81 -9.42 -10.91
C ASP A 68 -7.84 -8.58 -10.07
N SER A 69 -8.34 -7.46 -9.56
CA SER A 69 -7.60 -6.59 -8.66
C SER A 69 -8.42 -6.26 -7.42
N ALA A 70 -7.72 -6.08 -6.31
CA ALA A 70 -8.28 -5.55 -5.07
C ALA A 70 -7.92 -4.06 -4.97
N PRO A 71 -8.89 -3.15 -5.07
CA PRO A 71 -8.64 -1.74 -4.83
C PRO A 71 -8.41 -1.49 -3.34
N GLY A 72 -7.52 -0.54 -3.07
CA GLY A 72 -7.17 -0.11 -1.72
C GLY A 72 -6.87 1.37 -1.64
N ALA A 73 -6.66 1.83 -0.41
CA ALA A 73 -6.17 3.16 -0.11
C ALA A 73 -4.88 3.06 0.71
N TRP A 74 -3.98 4.01 0.53
CA TRP A 74 -2.75 4.09 1.31
C TRP A 74 -2.62 5.44 2.02
N GLU A 75 -1.96 5.43 3.17
CA GLU A 75 -1.65 6.63 3.96
C GLU A 75 -0.25 6.52 4.57
N VAL A 76 0.48 7.63 4.65
CA VAL A 76 1.74 7.69 5.39
C VAL A 76 1.42 7.78 6.88
N ILE A 77 2.00 6.88 7.68
CA ILE A 77 1.80 6.85 9.14
C ILE A 77 3.10 7.07 9.92
N GLY A 78 4.23 7.17 9.22
CA GLY A 78 5.55 7.43 9.78
C GLY A 78 6.57 7.71 8.67
N PRO A 79 7.77 8.18 9.04
CA PRO A 79 8.79 8.64 8.08
C PRO A 79 9.25 7.55 7.09
N SER A 80 9.12 6.28 7.47
CA SER A 80 9.47 5.12 6.64
C SER A 80 8.34 4.09 6.63
N THR A 81 7.09 4.51 6.83
CA THR A 81 5.97 3.56 6.96
C THR A 81 4.70 4.06 6.30
N VAL A 82 4.17 3.24 5.39
CA VAL A 82 2.88 3.41 4.74
C VAL A 82 1.92 2.34 5.23
N ARG A 83 0.70 2.74 5.56
CA ARG A 83 -0.40 1.81 5.81
C ARG A 83 -1.23 1.69 4.54
N ILE A 84 -1.41 0.47 4.06
CA ILE A 84 -2.34 0.10 3.01
C ILE A 84 -3.59 -0.52 3.63
N ARG A 85 -4.77 -0.02 3.27
CA ARG A 85 -6.07 -0.58 3.63
C ARG A 85 -6.73 -1.15 2.40
N LEU A 86 -7.00 -2.45 2.44
CA LEU A 86 -7.62 -3.22 1.38
C LEU A 86 -8.99 -3.69 1.78
N ASN A 87 -9.89 -3.70 0.80
CA ASN A 87 -11.17 -4.37 0.90
C ASN A 87 -11.25 -5.46 -0.17
N PRO A 88 -10.45 -6.54 -0.06
CA PRO A 88 -10.41 -7.58 -1.08
C PRO A 88 -11.74 -8.33 -1.17
N ARG A 89 -12.52 -8.35 -0.08
CA ARG A 89 -13.90 -8.85 -0.03
C ARG A 89 -14.74 -8.03 0.96
N PRO A 90 -16.05 -7.87 0.73
CA PRO A 90 -16.95 -7.33 1.73
C PRO A 90 -16.84 -8.11 3.05
N GLY A 91 -16.47 -7.44 4.14
CA GLY A 91 -16.38 -8.03 5.47
C GLY A 91 -15.02 -8.59 5.90
N LEU A 92 -13.99 -8.53 5.04
CA LEU A 92 -12.61 -8.90 5.40
C LEU A 92 -11.64 -7.75 5.07
N PRO A 93 -11.68 -6.65 5.85
CA PRO A 93 -10.71 -5.58 5.69
C PRO A 93 -9.31 -6.11 6.03
N LEU A 94 -8.36 -5.90 5.12
CA LEU A 94 -6.96 -6.24 5.32
C LEU A 94 -6.17 -4.94 5.42
N THR A 95 -5.46 -4.77 6.53
CA THR A 95 -4.52 -3.66 6.71
C THR A 95 -3.09 -4.17 6.68
N ILE A 96 -2.26 -3.58 5.83
CA ILE A 96 -0.86 -3.92 5.62
C ILE A 96 -0.01 -2.69 5.94
N LEU A 97 1.12 -2.89 6.59
CA LEU A 97 2.16 -1.90 6.82
C LEU A 97 3.34 -2.19 5.90
N MET A 98 3.63 -1.26 5.00
CA MET A 98 4.83 -1.24 4.16
C MET A 98 5.91 -0.40 4.85
N HIS A 99 7.11 -0.94 4.98
CA HIS A 99 8.27 -0.24 5.52
C HIS A 99 9.53 -0.58 4.72
N GLU A 100 10.45 0.37 4.63
CA GLU A 100 11.78 0.12 4.09
C GLU A 100 12.51 -0.89 4.98
N SER A 101 13.12 -1.89 4.35
CA SER A 101 14.05 -2.81 5.01
C SER A 101 15.38 -2.10 5.28
N GLU A 102 16.16 -2.63 6.23
CA GLU A 102 17.59 -2.26 6.36
C GLU A 102 18.44 -2.84 5.22
N ALA A 103 17.90 -3.81 4.45
CA ALA A 103 18.50 -4.27 3.21
C ALA A 103 18.11 -3.31 2.07
N ASP A 104 19.12 -2.77 1.38
CA ASP A 104 18.95 -1.82 0.28
C ASP A 104 17.87 -2.29 -0.71
N ASP A 105 17.03 -1.34 -1.15
CA ASP A 105 15.98 -1.48 -2.16
C ASP A 105 14.85 -2.49 -1.89
N THR A 106 14.74 -3.03 -0.66
CA THR A 106 13.69 -3.98 -0.29
C THR A 106 12.61 -3.32 0.58
N VAL A 107 11.33 -3.56 0.27
CA VAL A 107 10.20 -3.14 1.10
C VAL A 107 9.58 -4.35 1.78
N VAL A 108 9.44 -4.26 3.10
CA VAL A 108 8.84 -5.32 3.91
C VAL A 108 7.38 -4.98 4.18
N MET A 109 6.51 -5.96 3.98
CA MET A 109 5.09 -5.86 4.32
C MET A 109 4.78 -6.67 5.57
N ARG A 110 4.06 -6.05 6.50
CA ARG A 110 3.50 -6.70 7.71
C ARG A 110 1.99 -6.54 7.70
N ALA A 111 1.26 -7.62 7.95
CA ALA A 111 -0.19 -7.51 8.10
C ALA A 111 -0.52 -7.02 9.52
N GLU A 112 -1.23 -5.89 9.65
CA GLU A 112 -1.66 -5.33 10.93
C GLU A 112 -2.92 -6.07 11.45
N THR A 113 -3.81 -6.46 10.53
CA THR A 113 -5.09 -7.11 10.86
C THR A 113 -5.36 -8.30 9.94
N TRP A 114 -4.50 -9.33 9.94
CA TRP A 114 -4.84 -10.61 9.32
C TRP A 114 -5.34 -11.57 10.39
N SER A 115 -6.60 -11.99 10.28
CA SER A 115 -7.32 -12.76 11.32
C SER A 115 -6.85 -14.22 11.49
N SER A 116 -5.67 -14.59 10.99
CA SER A 116 -5.10 -15.92 11.21
C SER A 116 -3.60 -15.86 11.54
N ALA A 117 -3.33 -15.79 12.85
CA ALA A 117 -2.28 -16.55 13.52
C ALA A 117 -0.82 -16.38 13.09
N ARG A 118 -0.34 -15.16 12.83
CA ARG A 118 1.09 -14.83 12.93
C ARG A 118 1.31 -13.61 13.79
N SER A 119 2.41 -13.59 14.54
CA SER A 119 2.78 -12.47 15.41
C SER A 119 2.85 -11.20 14.57
N ALA A 120 2.41 -10.06 15.11
CA ALA A 120 2.53 -8.74 14.46
C ALA A 120 4.00 -8.38 14.11
N ASP A 121 4.96 -9.09 14.71
CA ASP A 121 6.39 -8.91 14.51
C ASP A 121 6.99 -9.76 13.37
N GLU A 122 6.27 -10.76 12.82
CA GLU A 122 6.79 -11.54 11.70
C GLU A 122 6.47 -10.85 10.36
N PRO A 123 7.48 -10.67 9.48
CA PRO A 123 7.23 -10.15 8.13
C PRO A 123 6.26 -11.08 7.40
N ALA A 124 5.18 -10.49 6.86
CA ALA A 124 4.16 -11.24 6.14
C ALA A 124 4.65 -11.58 4.72
N CYS A 125 5.48 -10.71 4.15
CA CYS A 125 6.14 -10.88 2.86
C CYS A 125 7.22 -9.79 2.63
N PHE A 126 8.13 -10.09 1.72
CA PHE A 126 9.19 -9.20 1.23
C PHE A 126 8.91 -8.86 -0.23
N TYR A 127 9.03 -7.59 -0.60
CA TYR A 127 8.88 -7.14 -1.97
C TYR A 127 10.10 -6.34 -2.40
N SER A 128 10.42 -6.43 -3.69
CA SER A 128 11.37 -5.55 -4.36
C SER A 128 10.60 -4.53 -5.18
N PHE A 129 11.05 -3.28 -5.14
CA PHE A 129 10.47 -2.20 -5.92
C PHE A 129 10.96 -2.28 -7.37
N VAL A 130 10.03 -2.17 -8.31
CA VAL A 130 10.29 -2.10 -9.74
C VAL A 130 9.83 -0.72 -10.20
N PRO A 131 10.75 0.22 -10.49
CA PRO A 131 10.38 1.53 -11.01
C PRO A 131 9.69 1.38 -12.36
N GLU A 132 8.70 2.23 -12.65
CA GLU A 132 8.24 2.39 -14.03
C GLU A 132 9.38 3.02 -14.83
N ASP A 133 9.71 2.44 -15.99
CA ASP A 133 10.71 3.02 -16.86
C ASP A 133 10.15 4.33 -17.42
N ASP A 134 10.76 5.45 -17.07
CA ASP A 134 10.38 6.81 -17.48
C ASP A 134 10.63 7.05 -18.98
N GLY A 135 10.58 6.02 -19.83
CA GLY A 135 10.74 6.13 -21.27
C GLY A 135 11.93 7.00 -21.70
N HIS A 136 13.01 7.07 -20.91
CA HIS A 136 14.22 7.77 -21.29
C HIS A 136 15.08 6.80 -22.09
N GLY A 137 14.69 6.70 -23.36
CA GLY A 137 15.36 5.91 -24.37
C GLY A 137 16.84 6.21 -24.48
N HIS A 138 17.57 5.18 -24.89
CA HIS A 138 18.87 5.28 -25.52
C HIS A 138 18.77 4.79 -26.96
#